data_AF-W4RLQ8-F1
#
_entry.id   AF-W4RLQ8-F1
#
_cell.length_a   1.000
_cell.length_b   1.000
_cell.length_c   1.000
_cell.angle_alpha   90.00
_cell.angle_beta   90.00
_cell.angle_gamma   90.00
#
_symmetry.space_group_name_H-M   'P 1'
#
loop_
_entity.id
_entity.type
_entity.pdbx_description
1 polymer ?
#
loop_
_entity_poly.entity_id
_entity_poly.type
_entity_poly.pdbx_seq_one_letter_code
_entity_poly.pdbx_strand_id
1 'polypeptide(L)'
;MDDILSFLPKRIAELLDAVPPNDKDGMEEVRIRINRPLEITVRGKPQFLPYIIPPEDAVQLLNKLGHFSMYTLEEELKRGYITIAGGHRVGLAGKVILENGFVKAIRDISSFNLRIAREKIGIAEPLLPYIYQNGWKHTMLIGPPQTGKTTLLRDIARMISSGVPDKKVPPLKAGIVDERSEIAGCVKGVPQLTFGPRVDILDSCPKAEGMMMMIRSMSLMFWSLMRLAAKKTEKQFLKPLMRE
;
A
#
# COMPACT_ATOMS: atom_id res chain seq x y z
N MET A 1 -10.35 9.06 4.58
CA MET A 1 -11.66 8.56 4.14
C MET A 1 -12.15 9.36 2.95
N ASP A 2 -11.97 10.69 2.99
CA ASP A 2 -12.33 11.62 1.92
C ASP A 2 -11.78 11.25 0.54
N ASP A 3 -10.53 10.77 0.47
CA ASP A 3 -9.94 10.28 -0.79
C ASP A 3 -10.79 9.17 -1.41
N ILE A 4 -11.25 8.17 -0.63
CA ILE A 4 -12.11 7.07 -1.11
C ILE A 4 -13.47 7.59 -1.56
N LEU A 5 -14.09 8.45 -0.75
CA LEU A 5 -15.44 8.95 -1.02
C LEU A 5 -15.53 9.67 -2.37
N SER A 6 -14.45 10.35 -2.79
CA SER A 6 -14.36 11.01 -4.09
C SER A 6 -14.49 10.05 -5.29
N PHE A 7 -13.96 8.83 -5.17
CA PHE A 7 -14.01 7.80 -6.21
C PHE A 7 -15.33 7.02 -6.23
N LEU A 8 -16.14 7.11 -5.18
CA LEU A 8 -17.37 6.34 -5.07
C LEU A 8 -18.56 7.03 -5.76
N PRO A 9 -19.54 6.27 -6.26
CA PRO A 9 -20.86 6.79 -6.60
C PRO A 9 -21.48 7.55 -5.42
N LYS A 10 -22.22 8.61 -5.71
CA LYS A 10 -22.75 9.56 -4.70
C LYS A 10 -23.50 8.84 -3.58
N ARG A 11 -24.36 7.88 -3.92
CA ARG A 11 -25.17 7.15 -2.95
C ARG A 11 -24.34 6.28 -2.01
N ILE A 12 -23.33 5.59 -2.55
CA ILE A 12 -22.40 4.79 -1.74
C ILE A 12 -21.60 5.70 -0.81
N ALA A 13 -21.11 6.84 -1.31
CA ALA A 13 -20.37 7.80 -0.49
C ALA A 13 -21.23 8.33 0.68
N GLU A 14 -22.48 8.71 0.44
CA GLU A 14 -23.43 9.15 1.49
C GLU A 14 -23.65 8.06 2.55
N LEU A 15 -23.82 6.80 2.14
CA LEU A 15 -24.03 5.69 3.06
C LEU A 15 -22.79 5.41 3.92
N LEU A 16 -21.60 5.48 3.33
CA LEU A 16 -20.35 5.34 4.09
C LEU A 16 -20.14 6.53 5.02
N ASP A 17 -20.56 7.73 4.63
CA ASP A 17 -20.47 8.91 5.48
C ASP A 17 -21.47 8.89 6.65
N ALA A 18 -22.59 8.20 6.51
CA ALA A 18 -23.54 7.97 7.61
C ALA A 18 -23.07 6.90 8.62
N VAL A 19 -22.01 6.14 8.33
CA VAL A 19 -21.46 5.14 9.26
C VAL A 19 -20.92 5.84 10.53
N PRO A 20 -21.19 5.32 11.74
CA PRO A 20 -20.69 5.91 12.98
C PRO A 20 -19.16 6.13 12.97
N PRO A 21 -18.64 7.23 13.55
CA PRO A 21 -17.20 7.53 13.54
C PRO A 21 -16.31 6.37 14.03
N ASN A 22 -16.70 5.70 15.12
CA ASN A 22 -15.95 4.56 15.68
C ASN A 22 -15.84 3.37 14.70
N ASP A 23 -16.85 3.18 13.85
CA ASP A 23 -16.89 2.12 12.85
C ASP A 23 -16.17 2.55 11.57
N LYS A 24 -16.26 3.82 11.16
CA LYS A 24 -15.39 4.39 10.12
C LYS A 24 -13.91 4.22 10.47
N ASP A 25 -13.55 4.55 11.72
CA ASP A 25 -12.20 4.35 12.28
C ASP A 25 -11.81 2.88 12.39
N GLY A 26 -12.75 1.93 12.26
CA GLY A 26 -12.49 0.48 12.22
C GLY A 26 -12.65 -0.17 10.84
N MET A 27 -13.13 0.57 9.83
CA MET A 27 -13.40 0.09 8.48
C MET A 27 -12.13 -0.30 7.71
N GLU A 28 -12.07 -1.55 7.30
CA GLU A 28 -10.94 -2.16 6.59
C GLU A 28 -11.24 -2.36 5.11
N GLU A 29 -12.50 -2.65 4.78
CA GLU A 29 -12.90 -3.05 3.44
C GLU A 29 -14.31 -2.54 3.10
N VAL A 30 -14.50 -2.16 1.83
CA VAL A 30 -15.82 -1.89 1.23
C VAL A 30 -15.95 -2.75 -0.02
N ARG A 31 -16.93 -3.66 -0.03
CA ARG A 31 -17.24 -4.54 -1.15
C ARG A 31 -18.51 -4.10 -1.85
N ILE A 32 -18.38 -3.85 -3.15
CA ILE A 32 -19.44 -3.42 -4.04
C ILE A 32 -19.64 -4.55 -5.04
N ARG A 33 -20.82 -5.18 -5.05
CA ARG A 33 -21.16 -6.26 -5.97
C ARG A 33 -22.51 -5.99 -6.59
N ILE A 34 -22.59 -6.00 -7.92
CA ILE A 34 -23.83 -5.71 -8.65
C ILE A 34 -24.95 -6.64 -8.17
N ASN A 35 -26.14 -6.08 -7.97
CA ASN A 35 -27.36 -6.75 -7.50
C ASN A 35 -27.22 -7.44 -6.13
N ARG A 36 -26.29 -6.98 -5.29
CA ARG A 36 -26.12 -7.47 -3.91
C ARG A 36 -26.03 -6.29 -2.94
N PRO A 37 -26.27 -6.52 -1.64
CA PRO A 37 -26.09 -5.49 -0.62
C PRO A 37 -24.65 -4.97 -0.59
N LEU A 38 -24.50 -3.67 -0.35
CA LEU A 38 -23.23 -3.04 -0.02
C LEU A 38 -22.68 -3.65 1.28
N GLU A 39 -21.46 -4.17 1.25
CA GLU A 39 -20.82 -4.82 2.39
C GLU A 39 -19.62 -3.99 2.83
N ILE A 40 -19.52 -3.72 4.13
CA ILE A 40 -18.33 -3.14 4.76
C ILE A 40 -17.75 -4.14 5.75
N THR A 41 -16.43 -4.18 5.90
CA THR A 41 -15.77 -4.94 6.95
C THR A 41 -15.20 -3.96 7.97
N VAL A 42 -15.64 -4.09 9.22
CA VAL A 42 -15.20 -3.26 10.35
C VAL A 42 -14.55 -4.18 11.38
N ARG A 43 -13.25 -4.00 11.62
CA ARG A 43 -12.46 -4.79 12.58
C ARG A 43 -12.65 -6.31 12.37
N GLY A 44 -12.55 -6.75 11.11
CA GLY A 44 -12.72 -8.16 10.70
C GLY A 44 -14.16 -8.68 10.68
N LYS A 45 -15.17 -7.87 11.02
CA LYS A 45 -16.58 -8.27 11.00
C LYS A 45 -17.31 -7.67 9.79
N PRO A 46 -17.99 -8.49 8.96
CA PRO A 46 -18.80 -7.96 7.88
C PRO A 46 -20.08 -7.32 8.42
N GLN A 47 -20.47 -6.20 7.83
CA GLN A 47 -21.74 -5.51 8.03
C GLN A 47 -22.34 -5.18 6.66
N PHE A 48 -23.64 -5.34 6.51
CA PHE A 48 -24.35 -5.06 5.26
C PHE A 48 -25.17 -3.78 5.43
N LEU A 49 -24.95 -2.82 4.54
CA LEU A 49 -25.76 -1.62 4.46
C LEU A 49 -27.00 -1.91 3.60
N PRO A 50 -28.18 -1.32 3.91
CA PRO A 50 -29.44 -1.59 3.22
C PRO A 50 -29.50 -0.90 1.85
N TYR A 51 -28.56 -1.22 0.99
CA TYR A 51 -28.44 -0.68 -0.35
C TYR A 51 -28.00 -1.78 -1.31
N ILE A 52 -28.88 -2.13 -2.24
CA ILE A 52 -28.56 -3.07 -3.32
C ILE A 52 -27.86 -2.27 -4.41
N ILE A 53 -26.65 -2.69 -4.77
CA ILE A 53 -25.84 -2.01 -5.77
C ILE A 53 -26.46 -2.19 -7.16
N PRO A 54 -26.90 -1.12 -7.83
CA PRO A 54 -27.37 -1.21 -9.19
C PRO A 54 -26.17 -1.32 -10.18
N PRO A 55 -26.39 -1.85 -11.40
CA PRO A 55 -25.34 -1.89 -12.43
C PRO A 55 -24.76 -0.51 -12.78
N GLU A 56 -25.56 0.56 -12.67
CA GLU A 56 -25.09 1.92 -13.01
C GLU A 56 -23.95 2.39 -12.10
N ASP A 57 -24.03 2.08 -10.81
CA ASP A 57 -23.01 2.43 -9.82
C ASP A 57 -21.66 1.77 -10.13
N ALA A 58 -21.69 0.53 -10.62
CA ALA A 58 -20.48 -0.18 -11.05
C ALA A 58 -19.83 0.49 -12.27
N VAL A 59 -20.63 0.95 -13.24
CA VAL A 59 -20.14 1.69 -14.41
C VAL A 59 -19.55 3.04 -13.99
N GLN A 60 -20.23 3.78 -13.10
CA GLN A 60 -19.72 5.04 -12.57
C GLN A 60 -18.40 4.86 -11.82
N LEU A 61 -18.31 3.84 -10.96
CA LEU A 61 -17.10 3.52 -10.22
C LEU A 61 -15.96 3.17 -11.19
N LEU A 62 -16.22 2.32 -12.19
CA LEU A 62 -15.22 1.97 -13.20
C LEU A 62 -14.74 3.19 -13.98
N ASN A 63 -15.63 4.10 -14.38
CA ASN A 63 -15.25 5.34 -15.09
C ASN A 63 -14.39 6.25 -14.21
N LYS A 64 -14.73 6.41 -12.93
CA LYS A 64 -13.92 7.18 -11.97
C LYS A 64 -12.54 6.54 -11.75
N LEU A 65 -12.47 5.22 -11.71
CA LEU A 65 -11.23 4.43 -11.66
C LEU A 65 -10.52 4.34 -13.01
N GLY A 66 -11.17 4.74 -14.11
CA GLY A 66 -10.74 4.60 -15.50
C GLY A 66 -10.13 5.87 -16.09
N HIS A 67 -10.07 6.97 -15.34
CA HIS A 67 -9.23 8.14 -15.68
C HIS A 67 -7.71 7.83 -15.68
N PHE A 68 -7.36 6.56 -15.44
CA PHE A 68 -6.05 5.97 -15.63
C PHE A 68 -6.05 5.38 -17.04
N SER A 69 -5.16 5.86 -17.92
CA SER A 69 -5.09 5.49 -19.33
C SER A 69 -5.30 3.99 -19.57
N MET A 70 -5.89 3.61 -20.72
CA MET A 70 -6.15 2.20 -21.09
C MET A 70 -4.94 1.27 -20.86
N TYR A 71 -3.72 1.77 -21.05
CA TYR A 71 -2.47 1.05 -20.81
C TYR A 71 -2.19 0.77 -19.31
N THR A 72 -2.49 1.73 -18.43
CA THR A 72 -2.31 1.58 -16.98
C THR A 72 -3.26 0.51 -16.43
N LEU A 73 -4.48 0.42 -17.00
CA LEU A 73 -5.46 -0.57 -16.59
C LEU A 73 -5.01 -2.00 -16.93
N GLU A 74 -4.35 -2.24 -18.05
CA GLU A 74 -3.88 -3.58 -18.42
C GLU A 74 -2.84 -4.15 -17.44
N GLU A 75 -1.85 -3.35 -17.01
CA GLU A 75 -0.86 -3.82 -16.03
C GLU A 75 -1.45 -4.03 -14.63
N GLU A 76 -2.29 -3.11 -14.16
CA GLU A 76 -2.98 -3.24 -12.88
C GLU A 76 -3.98 -4.41 -12.88
N LEU A 77 -4.63 -4.69 -14.02
CA LEU A 77 -5.48 -5.87 -14.20
C LEU A 77 -4.68 -7.17 -14.13
N LYS A 78 -3.45 -7.22 -14.66
CA LYS A 78 -2.55 -8.38 -14.47
C LYS A 78 -2.20 -8.60 -12.99
N ARG A 79 -2.11 -7.52 -12.21
CA ARG A 79 -1.89 -7.58 -10.75
C ARG A 79 -3.16 -7.89 -9.96
N GLY A 80 -4.34 -7.70 -10.56
CA GLY A 80 -5.65 -7.97 -9.99
C GLY A 80 -6.19 -6.87 -9.06
N TYR A 81 -5.55 -5.70 -9.02
CA TYR A 81 -6.01 -4.54 -8.26
C TYR A 81 -5.45 -3.23 -8.84
N ILE A 82 -6.13 -2.12 -8.56
CA ILE A 82 -5.69 -0.75 -8.87
C ILE A 82 -5.34 -0.03 -7.56
N THR A 83 -4.23 0.70 -7.51
CA THR A 83 -3.93 1.60 -6.38
C THR A 83 -4.47 3.02 -6.66
N ILE A 84 -5.25 3.58 -5.73
CA ILE A 84 -5.87 4.91 -5.84
C ILE A 84 -5.34 5.87 -4.77
N ALA A 85 -5.74 7.15 -4.85
CA ALA A 85 -5.31 8.18 -3.89
C ALA A 85 -5.59 7.76 -2.45
N GLY A 86 -4.72 8.17 -1.52
CA GLY A 86 -4.70 7.66 -0.14
C GLY A 86 -4.06 6.28 0.02
N GLY A 87 -3.52 5.70 -1.05
CA GLY A 87 -2.82 4.41 -1.06
C GLY A 87 -3.76 3.20 -0.94
N HIS A 88 -5.07 3.43 -1.14
CA HIS A 88 -6.08 2.40 -1.09
C HIS A 88 -6.00 1.49 -2.33
N ARG A 89 -6.45 0.25 -2.19
CA ARG A 89 -6.41 -0.73 -3.30
C ARG A 89 -7.81 -1.15 -3.68
N VAL A 90 -8.09 -1.15 -4.98
CA VAL A 90 -9.37 -1.60 -5.54
C VAL A 90 -9.15 -2.88 -6.32
N GLY A 91 -9.50 -4.01 -5.74
CA GLY A 91 -9.58 -5.29 -6.44
C GLY A 91 -10.77 -5.34 -7.37
N LEU A 92 -10.60 -5.94 -8.55
CA LEU A 92 -11.64 -6.06 -9.57
C LEU A 92 -11.91 -7.53 -9.87
N ALA A 93 -13.18 -7.90 -10.00
CA ALA A 93 -13.58 -9.25 -10.40
C ALA A 93 -14.74 -9.23 -11.39
N GLY A 94 -14.71 -10.18 -12.32
CA GLY A 94 -15.62 -10.24 -13.45
C GLY A 94 -15.23 -11.30 -14.47
N LYS A 95 -15.80 -11.21 -15.67
CA LYS A 95 -15.46 -12.12 -16.77
C LYS A 95 -14.07 -11.80 -17.33
N VAL A 96 -13.20 -12.80 -17.35
CA VAL A 96 -11.82 -12.69 -17.83
C VAL A 96 -11.72 -13.14 -19.29
N ILE A 97 -10.96 -12.40 -20.09
CA ILE A 97 -10.55 -12.78 -21.45
C ILE A 97 -9.12 -13.31 -21.37
N LEU A 98 -8.91 -14.51 -21.90
CA LEU A 98 -7.60 -15.13 -22.01
C LEU A 98 -7.03 -14.96 -23.42
N GLU A 99 -5.72 -14.81 -23.51
CA GLU A 99 -4.96 -14.88 -24.76
C GLU A 99 -3.69 -15.68 -24.50
N ASN A 100 -3.46 -16.74 -25.28
CA ASN A 100 -2.33 -17.67 -25.11
C ASN A 100 -2.18 -18.24 -23.69
N GLY A 101 -3.29 -18.45 -22.97
CA GLY A 101 -3.29 -18.93 -21.58
C GLY A 101 -3.00 -17.87 -20.52
N PHE A 102 -2.76 -16.62 -20.92
CA PHE A 102 -2.56 -15.49 -20.01
C PHE A 102 -3.81 -14.60 -19.94
N VAL A 103 -4.01 -13.96 -18.79
CA VAL A 103 -5.07 -12.96 -18.62
C VAL A 103 -4.76 -11.74 -19.48
N LYS A 104 -5.59 -11.50 -20.50
CA LYS A 104 -5.51 -10.33 -21.37
C LYS A 104 -6.26 -9.14 -20.77
N ALA A 105 -7.50 -9.35 -20.36
CA ALA A 105 -8.37 -8.29 -19.84
C ALA A 105 -9.53 -8.85 -18.99
N ILE A 106 -10.19 -7.97 -18.23
CA ILE A 106 -11.48 -8.26 -17.57
C ILE A 106 -12.56 -7.42 -18.28
N ARG A 107 -13.53 -8.08 -18.92
CA ARG A 107 -14.55 -7.41 -19.77
C ARG A 107 -15.81 -7.03 -19.00
N ASP A 108 -16.29 -7.92 -18.13
CA ASP A 108 -17.56 -7.75 -17.43
C ASP A 108 -17.31 -7.65 -15.92
N ILE A 109 -16.74 -6.52 -15.49
CA ILE A 109 -16.46 -6.26 -14.07
C ILE A 109 -17.80 -6.12 -13.33
N SER A 110 -18.00 -6.96 -12.32
CA SER A 110 -19.25 -7.02 -11.54
C SER A 110 -19.04 -6.88 -10.04
N SER A 111 -17.77 -6.88 -9.59
CA SER A 111 -17.41 -6.79 -8.18
C SER A 111 -16.15 -5.95 -8.01
N PHE A 112 -16.19 -5.09 -6.99
CA PHE A 112 -15.10 -4.23 -6.56
C PHE A 112 -14.84 -4.48 -5.08
N ASN A 113 -13.57 -4.56 -4.72
CA ASN A 113 -13.13 -4.68 -3.34
C ASN A 113 -12.18 -3.53 -3.02
N LEU A 114 -12.67 -2.52 -2.31
CA LEU A 114 -11.87 -1.40 -1.84
C LEU A 114 -11.28 -1.75 -0.48
N ARG A 115 -9.96 -1.95 -0.44
CA ARG A 115 -9.19 -2.16 0.79
C ARG A 115 -8.64 -0.84 1.27
N ILE A 116 -9.07 -0.43 2.46
CA ILE A 116 -8.73 0.86 3.05
C ILE A 116 -7.33 0.80 3.65
N ALA A 117 -6.37 1.43 2.96
CA ALA A 117 -5.06 1.72 3.54
C ALA A 117 -5.19 2.58 4.81
N ARG A 118 -4.42 2.19 5.83
CA ARG A 118 -4.37 2.84 7.13
C ARG A 118 -2.93 3.03 7.58
N GLU A 119 -2.74 4.10 8.32
CA GLU A 119 -1.46 4.46 8.91
C GLU A 119 -1.53 4.36 10.42
N LYS A 120 -0.42 3.95 11.02
CA LYS A 120 -0.22 4.03 12.48
C LYS A 120 1.09 4.76 12.70
N ILE A 121 0.98 6.08 12.82
CA ILE A 121 2.09 6.97 13.09
C ILE A 121 2.51 6.79 14.55
N GLY A 122 3.82 6.68 14.79
CA GLY A 122 4.40 6.55 16.13
C GLY A 122 4.50 5.11 16.64
N ILE A 123 4.04 4.11 15.88
CA ILE A 123 4.13 2.70 16.27
C ILE A 123 5.59 2.21 16.42
N ALA A 124 6.53 2.87 15.74
CA ALA A 124 7.96 2.54 15.80
C ALA A 124 8.70 3.27 16.94
N GLU A 125 8.11 4.26 17.59
CA GLU A 125 8.76 5.04 18.65
C GLU A 125 9.26 4.20 19.83
N PRO A 126 8.51 3.20 20.33
CA PRO A 126 9.01 2.33 21.41
C PRO A 126 10.23 1.50 21.01
N LEU A 127 10.46 1.29 19.71
CA LEU A 127 11.63 0.56 19.22
C LEU A 127 12.88 1.44 19.07
N LEU A 128 12.72 2.77 19.12
CA LEU A 128 13.79 3.71 18.87
C LEU A 128 15.07 3.45 19.69
N PRO A 129 15.01 3.14 21.01
CA PRO A 129 16.22 2.86 21.80
C PRO A 129 17.04 1.64 21.32
N TYR A 130 16.40 0.73 20.58
CA TYR A 130 17.03 -0.49 20.07
C TYR A 130 17.56 -0.33 18.65
N ILE A 131 16.88 0.48 17.84
CA ILE A 131 17.22 0.67 16.41
C ILE A 131 18.05 1.93 16.15
N TYR A 132 18.21 2.80 17.16
CA TYR A 132 19.05 4.00 17.10
C TYR A 132 19.96 4.11 18.34
N GLN A 133 21.26 3.94 18.14
CA GLN A 133 22.29 4.14 19.17
C GLN A 133 23.51 4.80 18.53
N ASN A 134 23.60 6.13 18.67
CA ASN A 134 24.58 6.99 17.97
C ASN A 134 24.57 6.81 16.44
N GLY A 135 23.38 6.50 15.91
CA GLY A 135 23.18 6.12 14.51
C GLY A 135 22.15 5.00 14.39
N TRP A 136 21.47 4.98 13.25
CA TRP A 136 20.50 3.94 12.94
C TRP A 136 21.20 2.60 12.70
N LYS A 137 20.66 1.52 13.27
CA LYS A 137 21.22 0.16 13.16
C LYS A 137 20.62 -0.60 11.99
N HIS A 138 21.41 -1.53 11.44
CA HIS A 138 20.88 -2.53 10.51
C HIS A 138 19.87 -3.40 11.24
N THR A 139 18.59 -3.23 10.88
CA THR A 139 17.47 -3.83 11.59
C THR A 139 16.66 -4.69 10.63
N MET A 140 16.45 -5.95 10.99
CA MET A 140 15.58 -6.86 10.26
C MET A 140 14.28 -7.08 11.03
N LEU A 141 13.14 -6.81 10.38
CA LEU A 141 11.83 -7.07 10.96
C LEU A 141 11.30 -8.43 10.49
N ILE A 142 11.25 -9.40 11.42
CA ILE A 142 10.79 -10.77 11.16
C ILE A 142 9.45 -11.00 11.85
N GLY A 143 8.55 -11.70 11.16
CA GLY A 143 7.27 -12.10 11.73
C GLY A 143 6.32 -12.70 10.69
N PRO A 144 5.30 -13.46 11.11
CA PRO A 144 4.30 -14.06 10.24
C PRO A 144 3.61 -13.05 9.31
N PRO A 145 3.00 -13.43 8.18
CA PRO A 145 2.16 -12.53 7.38
C PRO A 145 1.13 -11.77 8.24
N GLN A 146 0.75 -10.57 7.82
CA GLN A 146 -0.27 -9.72 8.48
C GLN A 146 0.04 -9.22 9.90
N THR A 147 1.24 -9.44 10.46
CA THR A 147 1.62 -8.91 11.79
C THR A 147 2.00 -7.43 11.85
N GLY A 148 1.59 -6.60 10.89
CA GLY A 148 1.89 -5.16 10.91
C GLY A 148 3.33 -4.75 10.54
N LYS A 149 4.18 -5.67 10.07
CA LYS A 149 5.57 -5.39 9.67
C LYS A 149 5.69 -4.21 8.71
N THR A 150 4.88 -4.16 7.66
CA THR A 150 4.93 -3.06 6.68
C THR A 150 4.59 -1.72 7.32
N THR A 151 3.61 -1.71 8.23
CA THR A 151 3.22 -0.50 8.98
C THR A 151 4.37 -0.02 9.86
N LEU A 152 5.05 -0.94 10.56
CA LEU A 152 6.21 -0.61 11.37
C LEU A 152 7.37 -0.09 10.50
N LEU A 153 7.64 -0.78 9.38
CA LEU A 153 8.69 -0.42 8.43
C LEU A 153 8.52 1.01 7.88
N ARG A 154 7.28 1.34 7.51
CA ARG A 154 6.88 2.66 7.03
C ARG A 154 7.10 3.74 8.08
N ASP A 155 6.67 3.49 9.31
CA ASP A 155 6.82 4.46 10.39
C ASP A 155 8.29 4.68 10.77
N ILE A 156 9.13 3.63 10.72
CA ILE A 156 10.59 3.80 10.85
C ILE A 156 11.14 4.68 9.71
N ALA A 157 10.74 4.46 8.46
CA ALA A 157 11.18 5.29 7.33
C ALA A 157 10.77 6.76 7.50
N ARG A 158 9.56 7.01 7.99
CA ARG A 158 9.08 8.36 8.38
C ARG A 158 9.97 8.96 9.46
N MET A 159 10.29 8.23 10.53
CA MET A 159 11.15 8.70 11.62
C MET A 159 12.59 8.98 11.16
N ILE A 160 13.17 8.14 10.29
CA ILE A 160 14.50 8.39 9.70
C ILE A 160 14.48 9.70 8.93
N SER A 161 13.45 9.89 8.10
CA SER A 161 13.36 11.02 7.19
C SER A 161 13.05 12.35 7.88
N SER A 162 12.15 12.33 8.87
CA SER A 162 11.74 13.51 9.64
C SER A 162 12.66 13.79 10.84
N GLY A 163 13.42 12.79 11.30
CA GLY A 163 14.06 12.84 12.61
C GLY A 163 13.07 12.68 13.76
N VAL A 164 13.59 12.63 14.98
CA VAL A 164 12.82 12.59 16.23
C VAL A 164 13.43 13.60 17.20
N PRO A 165 12.98 14.88 17.17
CA PRO A 165 13.60 15.98 17.93
C PRO A 165 13.71 15.71 19.43
N ASP A 166 12.63 15.22 20.06
CA ASP A 166 12.57 14.94 21.50
C ASP A 166 13.55 13.85 21.95
N LYS A 167 14.07 13.06 21.00
CA LYS A 167 15.03 11.99 21.23
C LYS A 167 16.41 12.30 20.63
N LYS A 168 16.62 13.55 20.19
CA LYS A 168 17.85 14.04 19.55
C LYS A 168 18.28 13.23 18.32
N VAL A 169 17.31 12.66 17.59
CA VAL A 169 17.57 11.94 16.34
C VAL A 169 17.44 12.92 15.17
N PRO A 170 18.52 13.19 14.41
CA PRO A 170 18.46 14.11 13.28
C PRO A 170 17.74 13.46 12.07
N PRO A 171 17.11 14.27 11.20
CA PRO A 171 16.55 13.79 9.93
C PRO A 171 17.66 13.35 8.97
N LEU A 172 17.47 12.21 8.30
CA LEU A 172 18.40 11.63 7.32
C LEU A 172 17.70 11.35 5.98
N LYS A 173 18.48 11.20 4.91
CA LYS A 173 17.92 10.72 3.63
C LYS A 173 17.61 9.23 3.74
N ALA A 174 16.39 8.84 3.40
CA ALA A 174 15.94 7.45 3.42
C ALA A 174 15.55 7.00 2.00
N GLY A 175 16.01 5.81 1.61
CA GLY A 175 15.59 5.15 0.38
C GLY A 175 14.65 3.99 0.69
N ILE A 176 13.51 3.94 0.00
CA ILE A 176 12.57 2.82 0.07
C ILE A 176 12.58 2.10 -1.28
N VAL A 177 12.83 0.79 -1.26
CA VAL A 177 12.67 -0.07 -2.43
C VAL A 177 11.57 -1.07 -2.11
N ASP A 178 10.46 -0.96 -2.83
CA ASP A 178 9.27 -1.78 -2.59
C ASP A 178 8.90 -2.59 -3.82
N GLU A 179 8.79 -3.90 -3.64
CA GLU A 179 8.40 -4.84 -4.70
C GLU A 179 6.90 -4.92 -4.90
N ARG A 180 6.11 -4.58 -3.87
CA ARG A 180 4.66 -4.84 -3.84
C ARG A 180 3.81 -3.59 -3.70
N SER A 181 4.42 -2.40 -3.71
CA SER A 181 3.73 -1.12 -3.49
C SER A 181 2.89 -1.11 -2.20
N GLU A 182 3.37 -1.78 -1.15
CA GLU A 182 2.72 -1.89 0.16
C GLU A 182 3.20 -0.83 1.18
N ILE A 183 4.45 -0.40 1.08
CA ILE A 183 5.10 0.51 2.02
C ILE A 183 4.60 1.92 1.81
N ALA A 184 4.64 2.42 0.58
CA ALA A 184 4.31 3.80 0.26
C ALA A 184 2.94 3.99 -0.41
N GLY A 185 2.36 2.89 -0.92
CA GLY A 185 1.09 2.90 -1.63
C GLY A 185 1.10 3.90 -2.78
N CYS A 186 2.17 3.91 -3.59
CA CYS A 186 2.39 4.97 -4.56
C CYS A 186 1.31 5.00 -5.65
N VAL A 187 0.94 6.20 -6.06
CA VAL A 187 0.11 6.45 -7.24
C VAL A 187 0.95 7.26 -8.22
N LYS A 188 1.16 6.73 -9.43
CA LYS A 188 2.04 7.34 -10.45
C LYS A 188 3.44 7.66 -9.92
N GLY A 189 3.99 6.77 -9.10
CA GLY A 189 5.32 6.93 -8.47
C GLY A 189 5.35 7.89 -7.27
N VAL A 190 4.23 8.52 -6.91
CA VAL A 190 4.15 9.46 -5.78
C VAL A 190 3.60 8.75 -4.54
N PRO A 191 4.31 8.75 -3.39
CA PRO A 191 3.80 8.19 -2.14
C PRO A 191 2.48 8.84 -1.74
N GLN A 192 1.52 8.02 -1.31
CA GLN A 192 0.22 8.50 -0.81
C GLN A 192 0.13 8.49 0.72
N LEU A 193 1.15 7.90 1.35
CA LEU A 193 1.24 7.66 2.78
C LEU A 193 2.22 8.65 3.42
N THR A 194 2.11 8.83 4.74
CA THR A 194 2.87 9.84 5.47
C THR A 194 4.34 9.44 5.62
N PHE A 195 5.23 10.25 5.06
CA PHE A 195 6.68 10.16 5.22
C PHE A 195 7.29 11.51 5.62
N GLY A 196 8.58 11.50 5.92
CA GLY A 196 9.35 12.74 6.08
C GLY A 196 9.78 13.34 4.73
N PRO A 197 10.34 14.56 4.75
CA PRO A 197 10.66 15.33 3.53
C PRO A 197 11.89 14.81 2.77
N ARG A 198 12.59 13.80 3.30
CA ARG A 198 13.86 13.26 2.78
C ARG A 198 13.72 11.77 2.42
N VAL A 199 12.65 11.40 1.73
CA VAL A 199 12.41 10.01 1.29
C VAL A 199 12.40 9.93 -0.23
N ASP A 200 13.17 8.99 -0.76
CA ASP A 200 13.16 8.59 -2.17
C ASP A 200 12.61 7.16 -2.28
N ILE A 201 11.75 6.88 -3.27
CA ILE A 201 11.01 5.62 -3.37
C ILE A 201 11.13 5.01 -4.77
N LEU A 202 11.59 3.77 -4.84
CA LEU A 202 11.42 2.90 -6.00
C LEU A 202 10.24 1.98 -5.74
N ASP A 203 9.13 2.26 -6.41
CA ASP A 203 7.90 1.48 -6.30
C ASP A 203 7.84 0.35 -7.34
N SER A 204 7.22 -0.77 -6.95
CA SER A 204 7.11 -1.99 -7.77
C SER A 204 8.46 -2.47 -8.36
N CYS A 205 9.56 -2.28 -7.62
CA CYS A 205 10.92 -2.54 -8.08
C CYS A 205 11.55 -3.74 -7.36
N PRO A 206 12.17 -4.71 -8.06
CA PRO A 206 12.94 -5.78 -7.44
C PRO A 206 13.99 -5.24 -6.47
N LYS A 207 14.00 -5.72 -5.22
CA LYS A 207 14.85 -5.13 -4.17
C LYS A 207 16.33 -5.07 -4.55
N ALA A 208 16.86 -6.17 -5.07
CA ALA A 208 18.28 -6.28 -5.42
C ALA A 208 18.69 -5.22 -6.45
N GLU A 209 17.89 -5.06 -7.51
CA GLU A 209 18.15 -4.08 -8.57
C GLU A 209 17.94 -2.66 -8.05
N GLY A 210 16.82 -2.40 -7.37
CA GLY A 210 16.50 -1.08 -6.85
C GLY A 210 17.52 -0.58 -5.83
N MET A 211 18.07 -1.45 -4.98
CA MET A 211 19.15 -1.06 -4.07
C MET A 211 20.40 -0.62 -4.84
N MET A 212 20.79 -1.36 -5.89
CA MET A 212 21.93 -0.96 -6.72
C MET A 212 21.70 0.36 -7.44
N MET A 213 20.46 0.62 -7.90
CA MET A 213 20.08 1.90 -8.49
C MET A 213 20.21 3.03 -7.45
N MET A 214 19.59 2.88 -6.29
CA MET A 214 19.60 3.87 -5.20
C MET A 214 21.02 4.28 -4.76
N ILE A 215 21.93 3.31 -4.65
CA ILE A 215 23.34 3.57 -4.27
C ILE A 215 24.04 4.39 -5.35
N ARG A 216 23.83 4.04 -6.62
CA ARG A 216 24.54 4.66 -7.74
C ARG A 216 24.03 6.06 -8.09
N SER A 217 22.74 6.32 -7.93
CA SER A 217 22.12 7.53 -8.44
C SER A 217 21.68 8.52 -7.36
N MET A 218 21.24 8.06 -6.18
CA MET A 218 20.55 8.93 -5.21
C MET A 218 21.42 9.32 -4.00
N SER A 219 22.68 8.83 -3.91
CA SER A 219 23.62 9.17 -2.83
C SER A 219 23.01 8.99 -1.43
N LEU A 220 22.33 7.85 -1.25
CA LEU A 220 21.61 7.52 -0.02
C LEU A 220 22.57 6.93 1.02
N MET A 221 22.53 7.49 2.25
CA MET A 221 23.44 7.14 3.35
C MET A 221 22.85 6.06 4.29
N PHE A 222 21.53 5.86 4.29
CA PHE A 222 20.88 4.85 5.13
C PHE A 222 20.20 3.75 4.30
N TRP A 223 20.63 2.52 4.58
CA TRP A 223 20.34 1.32 3.80
C TRP A 223 18.97 0.72 4.15
N SER A 224 18.12 0.62 3.12
CA SER A 224 17.07 -0.38 2.90
C SER A 224 16.42 -0.94 4.16
N LEU A 225 15.22 -0.44 4.48
CA LEU A 225 14.32 -1.13 5.39
C LEU A 225 13.83 -2.42 4.72
N MET A 226 14.61 -3.49 4.91
CA MET A 226 14.44 -4.73 4.17
C MET A 226 13.44 -5.66 4.88
N ARG A 227 12.30 -5.92 4.23
CA ARG A 227 11.44 -7.05 4.57
C ARG A 227 11.95 -8.30 3.84
N LEU A 228 12.49 -9.26 4.58
CA LEU A 228 12.77 -10.61 4.10
C LEU A 228 11.52 -11.49 4.28
N ALA A 229 10.96 -11.98 3.17
CA ALA A 229 10.06 -13.13 3.17
C ALA A 229 10.91 -14.39 2.92
N ALA A 230 10.63 -15.44 3.68
CA ALA A 230 11.45 -16.62 3.90
C ALA A 230 12.23 -17.24 2.71
N LYS A 231 13.43 -17.73 3.06
CA LYS A 231 14.29 -18.77 2.44
C LYS A 231 15.12 -18.50 1.18
N LYS A 232 14.74 -17.63 0.23
CA LYS A 232 15.54 -17.48 -1.02
C LYS A 232 16.59 -16.36 -0.99
N THR A 233 16.36 -15.32 -0.21
CA THR A 233 17.17 -14.10 -0.28
C THR A 233 18.43 -14.12 0.59
N GLU A 234 18.50 -14.95 1.64
CA GLU A 234 19.67 -15.03 2.53
C GLU A 234 21.00 -15.32 1.78
N LYS A 235 20.98 -16.23 0.79
CA LYS A 235 22.18 -16.65 0.05
C LYS A 235 22.72 -15.59 -0.91
N GLN A 236 21.89 -14.66 -1.37
CA GLN A 236 22.28 -13.65 -2.36
C GLN A 236 22.84 -12.39 -1.70
N PHE A 237 22.47 -12.14 -0.45
CA PHE A 237 22.80 -10.93 0.30
C PHE A 237 24.05 -11.06 1.19
N LEU A 238 24.32 -12.26 1.75
CA LEU A 238 25.48 -12.46 2.64
C LEU A 238 26.79 -12.75 1.90
N LYS A 239 26.73 -13.25 0.67
CA LYS A 239 27.94 -13.61 -0.11
C LYS A 239 28.81 -12.40 -0.53
N PRO A 240 28.24 -11.24 -0.92
CA PRO A 240 29.06 -10.07 -1.26
C PRO A 240 29.63 -9.35 -0.03
N LEU A 241 28.94 -9.39 1.11
CA LEU A 241 29.37 -8.73 2.36
C LEU A 241 30.45 -9.48 3.16
N MET A 242 30.73 -10.74 2.81
CA MET A 242 31.75 -11.58 3.45
C MET A 242 33.04 -11.67 2.61
N ARG A 243 33.16 -10.85 1.56
CA ARG A 243 34.38 -10.67 0.77
C ARG A 243 34.90 -9.26 0.97
N GLU A 244 35.43 -8.99 2.16
CA GLU A 244 36.44 -7.98 2.47
C GLU A 244 37.09 -8.35 3.80
#